data_AF-A0A7W8QJN3-F1
#
_entry.id   AF-A0A7W8QJN3-F1
#
_cell.length_a   1.000
_cell.length_b   1.000
_cell.length_c   1.000
_cell.angle_alpha   90.00
_cell.angle_beta   90.00
_cell.angle_gamma   90.00
#
_symmetry.space_group_name_H-M   'P 1'
#
loop_
_entity.id
_entity.type
_entity.pdbx_description
1 polymer ?
#
loop_
_entity_poly.entity_id
_entity_poly.type
_entity_poly.pdbx_seq_one_letter_code
_entity_poly.pdbx_strand_id
1 'polypeptide(L)'
;MNDLLLRRAHLWGRDGLADVLIRDGRIAAVTGAGEAAGTAAHTEDAAGRLVVPGFVDGHAHLDKTLWGGPWVPNAAGPGLAGRIAHGRDRRAEAGVPDPDKIAALLRNMVALGTVHARSHVDVDPDLGLDGVAAVREALRRLDGRISAELVAFPQTGLLTSPGTEQLMDRALKEGVEVVGGIDPAGLDRDPVRHLDAVFGLAERHGAKVDVHLHDRGTLGAWEYELIIERTRATGLTGRVTVSHGFALSDAEPEVRARLIDGLAGAGIGLATIAPAGRLLPLADLYAAGVPVALGNDGVRDLWSPYGTGDVLERALRQAQGGGAVRDEDIERALHAATYGGARVVGFDGLGLSEGDRADLVVIDARNAAEAVAACPPRDLVVKAGRVVARGGEPV
;
A
#
# COMPACT_ATOMS: atom_id res chain seq x y z
N MET A 1 -27.72 -9.12 -1.34
CA MET A 1 -27.19 -10.04 -0.31
C MET A 1 -26.06 -10.81 -0.98
N ASN A 2 -24.82 -10.62 -0.52
CA ASN A 2 -23.63 -11.22 -1.11
C ASN A 2 -23.29 -12.51 -0.36
N ASP A 3 -24.17 -13.50 -0.49
CA ASP A 3 -24.05 -14.78 0.17
C ASP A 3 -23.25 -15.73 -0.73
N LEU A 4 -22.05 -16.10 -0.27
CA LEU A 4 -21.11 -16.93 -1.02
C LEU A 4 -20.66 -18.12 -0.16
N LEU A 5 -20.56 -19.30 -0.76
CA LEU A 5 -19.89 -20.47 -0.16
C LEU A 5 -18.65 -20.79 -1.01
N LEU A 6 -17.46 -20.64 -0.45
CA LEU A 6 -16.22 -21.03 -1.11
C LEU A 6 -15.82 -22.42 -0.60
N ARG A 7 -15.85 -23.42 -1.47
CA ARG A 7 -15.61 -24.83 -1.10
C ARG A 7 -14.17 -25.26 -1.34
N ARG A 8 -13.70 -26.23 -0.57
CA ARG A 8 -12.40 -26.92 -0.74
C ARG A 8 -11.23 -25.93 -0.81
N ALA A 9 -11.26 -24.90 0.01
CA ALA A 9 -10.22 -23.88 0.11
C ALA A 9 -9.05 -24.38 0.98
N HIS A 10 -7.81 -24.21 0.51
CA HIS A 10 -6.64 -24.34 1.36
C HIS A 10 -6.32 -22.96 1.96
N LEU A 11 -6.78 -22.70 3.18
CA LEU A 11 -6.58 -21.39 3.82
C LEU A 11 -5.14 -21.26 4.32
N TRP A 12 -4.49 -20.14 4.01
CA TRP A 12 -3.14 -19.89 4.50
C TRP A 12 -3.07 -19.95 6.04
N GLY A 13 -2.16 -20.78 6.55
CA GLY A 13 -1.96 -20.98 7.99
C GLY A 13 -2.92 -21.98 8.64
N ARG A 14 -3.74 -22.70 7.87
CA ARG A 14 -4.65 -23.74 8.36
C ARG A 14 -4.36 -25.08 7.69
N ASP A 15 -4.33 -26.15 8.48
CA ASP A 15 -4.22 -27.51 7.98
C ASP A 15 -5.52 -28.01 7.34
N GLY A 16 -5.38 -28.74 6.24
CA GLY A 16 -6.49 -29.36 5.52
C GLY A 16 -7.34 -28.38 4.70
N LEU A 17 -8.32 -28.92 3.99
CA LEU A 17 -9.24 -28.13 3.17
C LEU A 17 -10.44 -27.66 4.02
N ALA A 18 -10.92 -26.47 3.73
CA ALA A 18 -12.04 -25.85 4.40
C ALA A 18 -13.16 -25.42 3.43
N ASP A 19 -14.38 -25.36 3.93
CA ASP A 19 -15.50 -24.66 3.29
C ASP A 19 -15.72 -23.34 4.06
N VAL A 20 -15.80 -22.21 3.35
CA VAL A 20 -15.92 -20.86 3.92
C VAL A 20 -17.28 -20.28 3.55
N LEU A 21 -18.15 -20.11 4.55
CA LEU A 21 -19.44 -19.44 4.38
C LEU A 21 -19.25 -17.94 4.55
N ILE A 22 -19.76 -17.16 3.60
CA ILE A 22 -19.74 -15.71 3.60
C ILE A 22 -21.17 -15.17 3.66
N ARG A 23 -21.37 -14.18 4.54
CA ARG A 23 -22.62 -13.43 4.73
C ARG A 23 -22.35 -11.97 4.92
N ASP A 24 -23.11 -11.14 4.21
CA ASP A 24 -23.07 -9.68 4.37
C ASP A 24 -21.63 -9.11 4.34
N GLY A 25 -20.81 -9.68 3.45
CA GLY A 25 -19.42 -9.27 3.25
C GLY A 25 -18.43 -9.69 4.34
N ARG A 26 -18.81 -10.60 5.24
CA ARG A 26 -17.95 -11.18 6.27
C ARG A 26 -17.91 -12.70 6.20
N ILE A 27 -16.84 -13.29 6.69
CA ILE A 27 -16.73 -14.73 6.90
C ILE A 27 -17.63 -15.09 8.08
N ALA A 28 -18.68 -15.87 7.81
CA ALA A 28 -19.67 -16.30 8.78
C ALA A 28 -19.33 -17.65 9.42
N ALA A 29 -18.60 -18.52 8.72
CA ALA A 29 -18.11 -19.78 9.26
C ALA A 29 -16.94 -20.32 8.41
N VAL A 30 -16.04 -21.06 9.08
CA VAL A 30 -14.97 -21.83 8.44
C VAL A 30 -14.97 -23.25 8.99
N THR A 31 -15.44 -24.22 8.19
CA THR A 31 -15.55 -25.64 8.60
C THR A 31 -14.60 -26.50 7.78
N GLY A 32 -14.38 -27.76 8.19
CA GLY A 32 -13.69 -28.73 7.34
C GLY A 32 -14.44 -28.93 6.01
N ALA A 33 -13.70 -29.23 4.94
CA ALA A 33 -14.31 -29.46 3.63
C ALA A 33 -15.30 -30.64 3.67
N GLY A 34 -16.53 -30.40 3.20
CA GLY A 34 -17.61 -31.40 3.25
C GLY A 34 -18.35 -31.49 4.59
N GLU A 35 -17.91 -30.78 5.62
CA GLU A 35 -18.71 -30.51 6.81
C GLU A 35 -19.80 -29.48 6.50
N ALA A 36 -20.85 -29.43 7.32
CA ALA A 36 -21.96 -28.52 7.09
C ALA A 36 -21.58 -27.06 7.43
N ALA A 37 -21.00 -26.33 6.47
CA ALA A 37 -20.76 -24.89 6.56
C ALA A 37 -22.04 -24.04 6.45
N GLY A 38 -23.15 -24.63 6.00
CA GLY A 38 -24.39 -23.96 5.59
C GLY A 38 -24.60 -24.00 4.07
N THR A 39 -25.63 -23.31 3.57
CA THR A 39 -25.92 -23.17 2.14
C THR A 39 -25.82 -21.72 1.73
N ALA A 40 -25.39 -21.37 0.52
CA ALA A 40 -25.38 -19.98 0.03
C ALA A 40 -26.01 -19.90 -1.37
N ALA A 41 -26.45 -18.70 -1.77
CA ALA A 41 -27.04 -18.49 -3.09
C ALA A 41 -26.01 -18.71 -4.22
N HIS A 42 -24.75 -18.38 -3.95
CA HIS A 42 -23.64 -18.61 -4.87
C HIS A 42 -22.60 -19.55 -4.24
N THR A 43 -22.07 -20.46 -5.03
CA THR A 43 -21.02 -21.39 -4.61
C THR A 43 -19.86 -21.31 -5.58
N GLU A 44 -18.67 -21.13 -5.03
CA GLU A 44 -17.40 -21.19 -5.75
C GLU A 44 -16.61 -22.38 -5.22
N ASP A 45 -15.80 -22.99 -6.08
CA ASP A 45 -14.95 -24.10 -5.70
C ASP A 45 -13.49 -23.70 -5.89
N ALA A 46 -12.76 -23.59 -4.77
CA ALA A 46 -11.33 -23.31 -4.80
C ALA A 46 -10.52 -24.52 -5.33
N ALA A 47 -11.13 -25.72 -5.41
CA ALA A 47 -10.52 -26.94 -5.92
C ALA A 47 -9.20 -27.32 -5.25
N GLY A 48 -9.05 -27.03 -3.95
CA GLY A 48 -7.85 -27.31 -3.18
C GLY A 48 -6.76 -26.23 -3.27
N ARG A 49 -7.02 -25.12 -3.97
CA ARG A 49 -6.07 -24.03 -4.15
C ARG A 49 -5.93 -23.16 -2.91
N LEU A 50 -4.78 -22.51 -2.81
CA LEU A 50 -4.47 -21.57 -1.74
C LEU A 50 -5.46 -20.40 -1.74
N VAL A 51 -5.94 -20.04 -0.56
CA VAL A 51 -6.69 -18.82 -0.29
C VAL A 51 -5.93 -17.97 0.71
N VAL A 52 -5.67 -16.73 0.31
CA VAL A 52 -5.02 -15.70 1.13
C VAL A 52 -5.98 -14.51 1.30
N PRO A 53 -5.78 -13.65 2.32
CA PRO A 53 -6.50 -12.39 2.37
C PRO A 53 -6.20 -11.53 1.14
N GLY A 54 -7.13 -10.64 0.81
CA GLY A 54 -6.95 -9.59 -0.19
C GLY A 54 -5.65 -8.81 0.01
N PHE A 55 -4.97 -8.48 -1.10
CA PHE A 55 -3.75 -7.70 -1.04
C PHE A 55 -4.03 -6.24 -0.70
N VAL A 56 -3.10 -5.63 0.04
CA VAL A 56 -3.12 -4.21 0.38
C VAL A 56 -1.92 -3.54 -0.26
N ASP A 57 -2.16 -2.62 -1.19
CA ASP A 57 -1.11 -1.76 -1.73
C ASP A 57 -0.88 -0.59 -0.76
N GLY A 58 0.13 -0.72 0.10
CA GLY A 58 0.36 0.25 1.18
C GLY A 58 0.93 1.59 0.73
N HIS A 59 1.30 1.73 -0.55
CA HIS A 59 1.91 2.95 -1.07
C HIS A 59 1.78 3.00 -2.61
N ALA A 60 0.88 3.85 -3.10
CA ALA A 60 0.63 4.09 -4.52
C ALA A 60 0.57 5.60 -4.85
N HIS A 61 0.71 5.93 -6.14
CA HIS A 61 0.35 7.26 -6.69
C HIS A 61 -0.62 7.08 -7.85
N LEU A 62 -1.91 6.94 -7.53
CA LEU A 62 -2.95 6.67 -8.52
C LEU A 62 -3.14 7.86 -9.48
N ASP A 63 -3.07 9.08 -8.96
CA ASP A 63 -3.35 10.34 -9.67
C ASP A 63 -2.42 10.62 -10.86
N LYS A 64 -1.23 9.99 -10.88
CA LYS A 64 -0.20 10.21 -11.90
C LYS A 64 -0.16 9.12 -12.97
N THR A 65 -0.94 8.06 -12.83
CA THR A 65 -0.80 6.89 -13.70
C THR A 65 -1.11 7.22 -15.17
N LEU A 66 -0.29 6.67 -16.06
CA LEU A 66 -0.52 6.68 -17.51
C LEU A 66 -1.11 5.35 -17.99
N TRP A 67 -1.57 4.50 -17.06
CA TRP A 67 -2.16 3.21 -17.39
C TRP A 67 -3.34 3.34 -18.36
N GLY A 68 -3.41 2.45 -19.35
CA GLY A 68 -4.40 2.51 -20.43
C GLY A 68 -4.12 3.58 -21.51
N GLY A 69 -3.14 4.46 -21.30
CA GLY A 69 -2.66 5.44 -22.29
C GLY A 69 -1.53 4.91 -23.19
N PRO A 70 -1.07 5.72 -24.15
CA PRO A 70 0.10 5.41 -24.96
C PRO A 70 1.37 5.33 -24.10
N TRP A 71 2.38 4.61 -24.59
CA TRP A 71 3.70 4.59 -23.96
C TRP A 71 4.34 5.98 -23.97
N VAL A 72 4.75 6.47 -22.80
CA VAL A 72 5.48 7.72 -22.65
C VAL A 72 6.92 7.40 -22.25
N PRO A 73 7.92 7.70 -23.10
CA PRO A 73 9.33 7.54 -22.74
C PRO A 73 9.68 8.42 -21.53
N ASN A 74 10.33 7.82 -20.54
CA ASN A 74 10.85 8.56 -19.40
C ASN A 74 12.10 9.34 -19.83
N ALA A 75 12.02 10.67 -19.70
CA ALA A 75 13.12 11.59 -19.99
C ALA A 75 13.44 12.46 -18.76
N ALA A 76 13.18 11.95 -17.56
CA ALA A 76 13.43 12.68 -16.33
C ALA A 76 14.93 12.87 -16.07
N GLY A 77 15.29 14.02 -15.51
CA GLY A 77 16.64 14.27 -15.03
C GLY A 77 17.03 13.38 -13.84
N PRO A 78 18.32 13.31 -13.49
CA PRO A 78 18.77 12.50 -12.36
C PRO A 78 18.27 13.05 -11.02
N GLY A 79 18.13 12.15 -10.04
CA GLY A 79 17.74 12.49 -8.67
C GLY A 79 16.28 12.91 -8.50
N LEU A 80 15.92 13.26 -7.26
CA LEU A 80 14.55 13.62 -6.89
C LEU A 80 14.08 14.92 -7.57
N ALA A 81 14.87 15.99 -7.46
CA ALA A 81 14.51 17.30 -8.02
C ALA A 81 14.28 17.24 -9.54
N GLY A 82 15.09 16.46 -10.28
CA GLY A 82 14.92 16.28 -11.72
C GLY A 82 13.63 15.54 -12.08
N ARG A 83 13.21 14.57 -11.27
CA ARG A 83 11.94 13.84 -11.44
C ARG A 83 10.73 14.71 -11.10
N ILE A 84 10.81 15.48 -10.01
CA ILE A 84 9.75 16.46 -9.64
C ILE A 84 9.55 17.46 -10.77
N ALA A 85 10.62 18.07 -11.27
CA ALA A 85 10.55 19.02 -12.37
C ALA A 85 9.94 18.38 -13.63
N HIS A 86 10.41 17.19 -14.02
CA HIS A 86 9.87 16.47 -15.17
C HIS A 86 8.36 16.18 -15.04
N GLY A 87 7.95 15.71 -13.85
CA GLY A 87 6.55 15.43 -13.55
C GLY A 87 5.70 16.69 -13.65
N ARG A 88 6.13 17.80 -13.02
CA ARG A 88 5.43 19.09 -13.05
C ARG A 88 5.30 19.63 -14.47
N ASP A 89 6.40 19.71 -15.21
CA ASP A 89 6.46 20.38 -16.52
C ASP A 89 5.66 19.63 -17.60
N ARG A 90 5.52 18.31 -17.46
CA ARG A 90 4.88 17.45 -18.48
C ARG A 90 3.53 16.88 -18.05
N ARG A 91 3.07 17.16 -16.83
CA ARG A 91 1.79 16.69 -16.31
C ARG A 91 0.63 17.00 -17.27
N ALA A 92 0.55 18.25 -17.71
CA ALA A 92 -0.51 18.72 -18.62
C ALA A 92 -0.43 18.03 -19.99
N GLU A 93 0.78 17.89 -20.55
CA GLU A 93 1.03 17.17 -21.81
C GLU A 93 0.60 15.70 -21.71
N ALA A 94 0.89 15.06 -20.56
CA ALA A 94 0.54 13.68 -20.29
C ALA A 94 -0.95 13.48 -19.96
N GLY A 95 -1.69 14.57 -19.76
CA GLY A 95 -3.12 14.56 -19.40
C GLY A 95 -3.37 13.80 -18.11
N VAL A 96 -2.66 14.13 -17.03
CA VAL A 96 -2.90 13.59 -15.68
C VAL A 96 -3.12 14.74 -14.69
N PRO A 97 -4.02 14.64 -13.71
CA PRO A 97 -4.83 13.46 -13.38
C PRO A 97 -5.97 13.20 -14.36
N ASP A 98 -6.31 11.92 -14.55
CA ASP A 98 -7.37 11.46 -15.46
C ASP A 98 -8.14 10.30 -14.81
N PRO A 99 -9.43 10.50 -14.44
CA PRO A 99 -10.26 9.45 -13.84
C PRO A 99 -10.37 8.17 -14.66
N ASP A 100 -10.26 8.22 -16.00
CA ASP A 100 -10.35 7.03 -16.85
C ASP A 100 -9.08 6.18 -16.73
N LYS A 101 -7.90 6.80 -16.74
CA LYS A 101 -6.60 6.12 -16.51
C LYS A 101 -6.53 5.55 -15.10
N ILE A 102 -6.96 6.32 -14.09
CA ILE A 102 -7.02 5.88 -12.70
C ILE A 102 -7.95 4.67 -12.56
N ALA A 103 -9.16 4.73 -13.14
CA ALA A 103 -10.11 3.61 -13.09
C ALA A 103 -9.58 2.38 -13.84
N ALA A 104 -8.84 2.56 -14.95
CA ALA A 104 -8.21 1.46 -15.67
C ALA A 104 -7.13 0.77 -14.83
N LEU A 105 -6.28 1.53 -14.13
CA LEU A 105 -5.30 0.98 -13.20
C LEU A 105 -5.99 0.24 -12.05
N LEU A 106 -6.99 0.85 -11.41
CA LEU A 106 -7.71 0.25 -10.29
C LEU A 106 -8.39 -1.08 -10.69
N ARG A 107 -8.99 -1.16 -11.89
CA ARG A 107 -9.54 -2.43 -12.40
C ARG A 107 -8.46 -3.51 -12.53
N ASN A 108 -7.29 -3.13 -13.03
CA ASN A 108 -6.15 -4.04 -13.12
C ASN A 108 -5.67 -4.48 -11.73
N MET A 109 -5.59 -3.57 -10.76
CA MET A 109 -5.25 -3.90 -9.36
C MET A 109 -6.27 -4.86 -8.72
N VAL A 110 -7.57 -4.69 -9.00
CA VAL A 110 -8.64 -5.63 -8.56
C VAL A 110 -8.42 -7.01 -9.16
N ALA A 111 -8.13 -7.09 -10.46
CA ALA A 111 -7.85 -8.36 -11.13
C ALA A 111 -6.62 -9.07 -10.57
N LEU A 112 -5.67 -8.29 -10.08
CA LEU A 112 -4.47 -8.71 -9.38
C LEU A 112 -4.70 -8.94 -7.87
N GLY A 113 -5.93 -8.95 -7.39
CA GLY A 113 -6.25 -9.32 -5.99
C GLY A 113 -6.07 -8.21 -4.97
N THR A 114 -5.81 -6.97 -5.40
CA THR A 114 -5.73 -5.83 -4.48
C THR A 114 -7.13 -5.39 -4.07
N VAL A 115 -7.38 -5.36 -2.76
CA VAL A 115 -8.67 -5.01 -2.17
C VAL A 115 -8.68 -3.63 -1.52
N HIS A 116 -7.50 -3.11 -1.16
CA HIS A 116 -7.34 -1.79 -0.57
C HIS A 116 -5.99 -1.19 -1.00
N ALA A 117 -5.94 0.14 -1.15
CA ALA A 117 -4.70 0.86 -1.43
C ALA A 117 -4.58 2.12 -0.55
N ARG A 118 -3.37 2.54 -0.21
CA ARG A 118 -3.11 3.92 0.24
C ARG A 118 -2.46 4.68 -0.91
N SER A 119 -3.15 5.70 -1.42
CA SER A 119 -2.65 6.54 -2.50
C SER A 119 -2.21 7.90 -1.99
N HIS A 120 -0.94 8.22 -2.23
CA HIS A 120 -0.46 9.58 -2.20
C HIS A 120 -0.98 10.32 -3.41
N VAL A 121 -1.51 11.51 -3.20
CA VAL A 121 -2.14 12.33 -4.24
C VAL A 121 -1.54 13.72 -4.17
N ASP A 122 -1.00 14.19 -5.30
CA ASP A 122 -0.30 15.46 -5.32
C ASP A 122 -1.23 16.62 -4.96
N VAL A 123 -0.73 17.45 -4.04
CA VAL A 123 -1.34 18.71 -3.64
C VAL A 123 -0.27 19.79 -3.73
N ASP A 124 -0.43 20.69 -4.68
CA ASP A 124 0.48 21.82 -4.92
C ASP A 124 -0.27 22.99 -5.58
N PRO A 125 0.30 24.21 -5.66
CA PRO A 125 -0.38 25.37 -6.23
C PRO A 125 -0.76 25.27 -7.71
N ASP A 126 -0.08 24.42 -8.49
CA ASP A 126 -0.33 24.25 -9.92
C ASP A 126 -1.53 23.30 -10.14
N LEU A 127 -1.64 22.26 -9.31
CA LEU A 127 -2.68 21.23 -9.41
C LEU A 127 -3.92 21.49 -8.51
N GLY A 128 -3.75 22.22 -7.41
CA GLY A 128 -4.77 22.37 -6.39
C GLY A 128 -5.16 21.01 -5.78
N LEU A 129 -6.44 20.64 -5.90
CA LEU A 129 -7.00 19.38 -5.39
C LEU A 129 -7.56 18.49 -6.51
N ASP A 130 -7.23 18.77 -7.77
CA ASP A 130 -7.80 18.07 -8.93
C ASP A 130 -7.45 16.57 -8.91
N GLY A 131 -6.25 16.21 -8.42
CA GLY A 131 -5.85 14.81 -8.23
C GLY A 131 -6.77 14.08 -7.25
N VAL A 132 -7.12 14.72 -6.13
CA VAL A 132 -8.01 14.15 -5.11
C VAL A 132 -9.40 13.91 -5.69
N ALA A 133 -9.93 14.89 -6.42
CA ALA A 133 -11.21 14.77 -7.10
C ALA A 133 -11.21 13.62 -8.12
N ALA A 134 -10.15 13.51 -8.93
CA ALA A 134 -10.03 12.48 -9.96
C ALA A 134 -9.96 11.06 -9.39
N VAL A 135 -9.18 10.85 -8.32
CA VAL A 135 -9.08 9.54 -7.65
C VAL A 135 -10.42 9.15 -7.01
N ARG A 136 -11.09 10.08 -6.31
CA ARG A 136 -12.42 9.83 -5.72
C ARG A 136 -13.46 9.47 -6.77
N GLU A 137 -13.46 10.18 -7.90
CA GLU A 137 -14.34 9.89 -9.02
C GLU A 137 -14.08 8.48 -9.60
N ALA A 138 -12.82 8.11 -9.80
CA ALA A 138 -12.46 6.77 -10.26
C ALA A 138 -12.90 5.66 -9.28
N LEU A 139 -12.66 5.85 -7.98
CA LEU A 139 -13.10 4.90 -6.94
C LEU A 139 -14.63 4.73 -6.93
N ARG A 140 -15.39 5.83 -7.07
CA ARG A 140 -16.85 5.80 -7.16
C ARG A 140 -17.33 4.96 -8.35
N ARG A 141 -16.65 5.04 -9.50
CA ARG A 141 -16.98 4.23 -10.70
C ARG A 141 -16.74 2.73 -10.51
N LEU A 142 -15.87 2.33 -9.58
CA LEU A 142 -15.59 0.93 -9.31
C LEU A 142 -16.57 0.29 -8.32
N ASP A 143 -17.48 1.07 -7.72
CA ASP A 143 -18.61 0.56 -6.94
C ASP A 143 -18.18 -0.42 -5.83
N GLY A 144 -17.17 -0.01 -5.05
CA GLY A 144 -16.68 -0.77 -3.90
C GLY A 144 -15.86 -2.02 -4.22
N ARG A 145 -15.54 -2.30 -5.50
CA ARG A 145 -14.66 -3.43 -5.89
C ARG A 145 -13.22 -3.31 -5.35
N ILE A 146 -12.79 -2.09 -5.07
CA ILE A 146 -11.57 -1.72 -4.37
C ILE A 146 -11.86 -0.46 -3.56
N SER A 147 -11.14 -0.28 -2.46
CA SER A 147 -11.17 0.93 -1.63
C SER A 147 -9.79 1.57 -1.59
N ALA A 148 -9.70 2.87 -1.35
CA ALA A 148 -8.41 3.49 -1.07
C ALA A 148 -8.51 4.55 0.03
N GLU A 149 -7.44 4.65 0.81
CA GLU A 149 -7.16 5.76 1.72
C GLU A 149 -6.30 6.80 0.98
N LEU A 150 -6.62 8.09 1.10
CA LEU A 150 -5.88 9.14 0.39
C LEU A 150 -4.93 9.89 1.33
N VAL A 151 -3.75 10.20 0.81
CA VAL A 151 -2.76 11.06 1.46
C VAL A 151 -2.67 12.38 0.70
N ALA A 152 -2.89 13.50 1.38
CA ALA A 152 -2.63 14.82 0.82
C ALA A 152 -1.11 15.02 0.76
N PHE A 153 -0.52 14.96 -0.44
CA PHE A 153 0.92 14.78 -0.59
C PHE A 153 1.62 16.01 -1.20
N PRO A 154 2.55 16.68 -0.49
CA PRO A 154 3.25 17.86 -0.97
C PRO A 154 4.42 17.52 -1.90
N GLN A 155 4.16 16.85 -3.03
CA GLN A 155 5.19 16.32 -3.93
C GLN A 155 6.25 17.34 -4.37
N THR A 156 5.86 18.59 -4.56
CA THR A 156 6.75 19.68 -4.99
C THR A 156 7.48 20.38 -3.83
N GLY A 157 7.30 19.89 -2.60
CA GLY A 157 7.76 20.51 -1.36
C GLY A 157 6.63 21.20 -0.60
N LEU A 158 6.70 21.16 0.73
CA LEU A 158 5.72 21.79 1.62
C LEU A 158 6.13 23.24 1.91
N LEU A 159 7.41 23.46 2.23
CA LEU A 159 7.98 24.77 2.53
C LEU A 159 8.52 25.47 1.28
N THR A 160 9.07 24.69 0.35
CA THR A 160 9.67 25.22 -0.89
C THR A 160 8.65 25.55 -1.98
N SER A 161 7.38 25.15 -1.80
CA SER A 161 6.26 25.50 -2.67
C SER A 161 5.19 26.28 -1.88
N PRO A 162 5.22 27.63 -1.90
CA PRO A 162 4.29 28.45 -1.12
C PRO A 162 2.83 28.21 -1.49
N GLY A 163 1.97 27.99 -0.50
CA GLY A 163 0.55 27.67 -0.70
C GLY A 163 0.21 26.20 -0.48
N THR A 164 1.19 25.30 -0.53
CA THR A 164 0.98 23.86 -0.38
C THR A 164 0.40 23.49 0.99
N GLU A 165 0.92 24.05 2.09
CA GLU A 165 0.40 23.75 3.43
C GLU A 165 -1.09 24.13 3.57
N GLN A 166 -1.50 25.28 3.02
CA GLN A 166 -2.90 25.71 3.04
C GLN A 166 -3.80 24.81 2.19
N LEU A 167 -3.29 24.32 1.05
CA LEU A 167 -4.01 23.37 0.21
C LEU A 167 -4.14 22.00 0.87
N MET A 168 -3.11 21.52 1.56
CA MET A 168 -3.20 20.28 2.34
C MET A 168 -4.19 20.42 3.50
N ASP A 169 -4.17 21.53 4.24
CA ASP A 169 -5.18 21.82 5.28
C ASP A 169 -6.60 21.79 4.72
N ARG A 170 -6.79 22.33 3.51
CA ARG A 170 -8.06 22.26 2.78
C ARG A 170 -8.41 20.82 2.37
N ALA A 171 -7.46 20.05 1.86
CA ALA A 171 -7.69 18.65 1.47
C ALA A 171 -8.19 17.81 2.66
N LEU A 172 -7.59 18.00 3.84
CA LEU A 172 -7.99 17.32 5.08
C LEU A 172 -9.41 17.74 5.52
N LYS A 173 -9.75 19.03 5.43
CA LYS A 173 -11.13 19.53 5.66
C LYS A 173 -12.14 18.93 4.68
N GLU A 174 -11.72 18.65 3.45
CA GLU A 174 -12.52 17.98 2.42
C GLU A 174 -12.47 16.43 2.54
N GLY A 175 -11.97 15.90 3.66
CA GLY A 175 -12.05 14.50 4.03
C GLY A 175 -10.94 13.61 3.50
N VAL A 176 -9.78 14.15 3.11
CA VAL A 176 -8.56 13.35 2.91
C VAL A 176 -8.05 12.88 4.28
N GLU A 177 -7.68 11.61 4.39
CA GLU A 177 -7.53 10.92 5.68
C GLU A 177 -6.12 11.01 6.29
N VAL A 178 -5.11 11.26 5.45
CA VAL A 178 -3.69 11.20 5.84
C VAL A 178 -2.96 12.46 5.37
N VAL A 179 -2.07 12.97 6.23
CA VAL A 179 -1.14 14.06 5.90
C VAL A 179 0.16 13.48 5.36
N GLY A 180 0.56 13.92 4.18
CA GLY A 180 1.84 13.56 3.57
C GLY A 180 2.99 14.48 3.98
N GLY A 181 4.21 13.96 3.92
CA GLY A 181 5.45 14.74 3.97
C GLY A 181 6.45 14.20 2.95
N ILE A 182 7.47 14.98 2.59
CA ILE A 182 8.52 14.55 1.64
C ILE A 182 9.86 15.17 2.01
N ASP A 183 10.89 14.34 2.15
CA ASP A 183 12.31 14.70 2.37
C ASP A 183 12.49 16.03 3.12
N PRO A 184 12.13 16.05 4.42
CA PRO A 184 12.14 17.25 5.24
C PRO A 184 13.46 18.05 5.15
N ALA A 185 14.59 17.36 5.03
CA ALA A 185 15.91 17.97 4.83
C ALA A 185 16.33 18.04 3.36
N GLY A 186 16.22 16.96 2.59
CA GLY A 186 16.74 16.87 1.24
C GLY A 186 16.01 17.75 0.23
N LEU A 187 14.70 17.95 0.41
CA LEU A 187 13.88 18.81 -0.44
C LEU A 187 13.61 20.16 0.23
N ASP A 188 13.01 20.16 1.41
CA ASP A 188 12.56 21.40 2.06
C ASP A 188 13.63 22.12 2.86
N ARG A 189 14.77 21.47 3.12
CA ARG A 189 15.97 22.04 3.76
C ARG A 189 15.74 22.61 5.17
N ASP A 190 14.62 22.26 5.79
CA ASP A 190 14.25 22.66 7.15
C ASP A 190 13.40 21.53 7.77
N PRO A 191 14.05 20.43 8.21
CA PRO A 191 13.34 19.23 8.62
C PRO A 191 12.50 19.43 9.87
N VAL A 192 12.92 20.33 10.76
CA VAL A 192 12.17 20.68 11.97
C VAL A 192 10.86 21.35 11.58
N ARG A 193 10.92 22.44 10.81
CA ARG A 193 9.71 23.18 10.42
C ARG A 193 8.79 22.36 9.53
N HIS A 194 9.33 21.55 8.62
CA HIS A 194 8.55 20.67 7.76
C HIS A 194 7.74 19.67 8.60
N LEU A 195 8.42 18.95 9.50
CA LEU A 195 7.76 17.95 10.33
C LEU A 195 6.79 18.59 11.33
N ASP A 196 7.09 19.77 11.88
CA ASP A 196 6.16 20.49 12.76
C ASP A 196 4.87 20.88 12.02
N ALA A 197 4.96 21.28 10.75
CA ALA A 197 3.79 21.56 9.92
C ALA A 197 2.96 20.29 9.61
N VAL A 198 3.63 19.20 9.22
CA VAL A 198 2.98 17.89 8.93
C VAL A 198 2.27 17.35 10.17
N PHE A 199 2.96 17.28 11.31
CA PHE A 199 2.38 16.78 12.56
C PHE A 199 1.30 17.73 13.09
N GLY A 200 1.50 19.05 12.96
CA GLY A 200 0.49 20.03 13.35
C GLY A 200 -0.79 19.93 12.51
N LEU A 201 -0.70 19.62 11.22
CA LEU A 201 -1.86 19.29 10.38
C LEU A 201 -2.56 18.02 10.87
N ALA A 202 -1.79 16.98 11.18
CA ALA A 202 -2.34 15.71 11.65
C ALA A 202 -3.10 15.87 12.98
N GLU A 203 -2.55 16.61 13.94
CA GLU A 203 -3.21 16.90 15.22
C GLU A 203 -4.49 17.73 15.03
N ARG A 204 -4.45 18.77 14.19
CA ARG A 204 -5.62 19.63 13.95
C ARG A 204 -6.81 18.87 13.36
N HIS A 205 -6.55 17.88 12.51
CA HIS A 205 -7.60 17.15 11.78
C HIS A 205 -7.84 15.73 12.29
N GLY A 206 -7.07 15.27 13.30
CA GLY A 206 -7.12 13.87 13.77
C GLY A 206 -6.68 12.86 12.70
N ALA A 207 -5.89 13.31 11.72
CA ALA A 207 -5.44 12.53 10.57
C ALA A 207 -4.24 11.63 10.91
N LYS A 208 -3.98 10.64 10.06
CA LYS A 208 -2.73 9.85 10.09
C LYS A 208 -1.59 10.64 9.40
N VAL A 209 -0.36 10.17 9.53
CA VAL A 209 0.82 10.72 8.84
C VAL A 209 1.50 9.65 7.99
N ASP A 210 1.90 10.00 6.78
CA ASP A 210 2.73 9.15 5.92
C ASP A 210 3.81 10.00 5.22
N VAL A 211 5.07 9.86 5.66
CA VAL A 211 6.19 10.68 5.17
C VAL A 211 7.02 9.89 4.17
N HIS A 212 7.15 10.41 2.95
CA HIS A 212 8.18 9.97 2.00
C HIS A 212 9.55 10.37 2.51
N LEU A 213 10.40 9.38 2.78
CA LEU A 213 11.77 9.60 3.22
C LEU A 213 12.75 8.83 2.31
N HIS A 214 13.24 9.53 1.29
CA HIS A 214 14.24 9.06 0.34
C HIS A 214 15.66 9.47 0.76
N ASP A 215 15.79 10.48 1.63
CA ASP A 215 17.08 10.90 2.17
C ASP A 215 17.83 9.72 2.79
N ARG A 216 19.15 9.69 2.54
CA ARG A 216 19.99 8.50 2.75
C ARG A 216 21.01 8.71 3.87
N GLY A 217 21.61 7.60 4.30
CA GLY A 217 22.72 7.61 5.24
C GLY A 217 22.36 8.30 6.55
N THR A 218 23.31 9.04 7.12
CA THR A 218 23.14 9.71 8.41
C THR A 218 22.10 10.83 8.39
N LEU A 219 21.84 11.44 7.23
CA LEU A 219 20.80 12.46 7.08
C LEU A 219 19.42 11.85 7.30
N GLY A 220 19.07 10.83 6.52
CA GLY A 220 17.78 10.15 6.67
C GLY A 220 17.65 9.44 8.02
N ALA A 221 18.74 8.91 8.59
CA ALA A 221 18.72 8.34 9.94
C ALA A 221 18.35 9.39 11.02
N TRP A 222 18.86 10.61 10.89
CA TRP A 222 18.48 11.71 11.79
C TRP A 222 17.02 12.12 11.60
N GLU A 223 16.53 12.16 10.37
CA GLU A 223 15.11 12.45 10.11
C GLU A 223 14.17 11.38 10.66
N TYR A 224 14.58 10.10 10.64
CA TYR A 224 13.87 9.04 11.37
C TYR A 224 13.78 9.34 12.87
N GLU A 225 14.89 9.75 13.51
CA GLU A 225 14.91 10.11 14.93
C GLU A 225 13.96 11.29 15.22
N LEU A 226 13.91 12.31 14.35
CA LEU A 226 12.98 13.43 14.44
C LEU A 226 11.52 13.03 14.30
N ILE A 227 11.21 12.08 13.42
CA ILE A 227 9.85 11.54 13.22
C ILE A 227 9.44 10.71 14.45
N ILE A 228 10.34 9.87 14.99
CA ILE A 228 10.11 9.08 16.20
C ILE A 228 9.83 9.99 17.40
N GLU A 229 10.63 11.04 17.58
CA GLU A 229 10.46 12.04 18.63
C GLU A 229 9.07 12.68 18.56
N ARG A 230 8.67 13.21 17.39
CA ARG A 230 7.38 13.87 17.19
C ARG A 230 6.20 12.92 17.37
N THR A 231 6.34 11.67 16.90
CA THR A 231 5.30 10.65 17.09
C THR A 231 5.01 10.41 18.57
N ARG A 232 6.07 10.36 19.40
CA ARG A 232 5.94 10.22 20.86
C ARG A 232 5.36 11.48 21.51
N ALA A 233 5.79 12.67 21.07
CA ALA A 233 5.38 13.94 21.64
C ALA A 233 3.89 14.28 21.36
N THR A 234 3.38 13.90 20.18
CA THR A 234 2.02 14.22 19.72
C THR A 234 0.99 13.12 20.00
N GLY A 235 1.41 12.00 20.58
CA GLY A 235 0.51 10.87 20.88
C GLY A 235 0.00 10.14 19.63
N LEU A 236 0.63 10.31 18.46
CA LEU A 236 0.27 9.67 17.19
C LEU A 236 0.79 8.22 17.07
N THR A 237 0.97 7.52 18.19
CA THR A 237 1.39 6.11 18.21
C THR A 237 0.43 5.25 17.37
N GLY A 238 0.97 4.43 16.47
CA GLY A 238 0.17 3.60 15.56
C GLY A 238 -0.45 4.35 14.38
N ARG A 239 -0.16 5.65 14.20
CA ARG A 239 -0.77 6.51 13.17
C ARG A 239 0.23 7.15 12.22
N VAL A 240 1.51 6.79 12.34
CA VAL A 240 2.60 7.35 11.51
C VAL A 240 3.22 6.23 10.67
N THR A 241 3.41 6.51 9.39
CA THR A 241 4.10 5.66 8.43
C THR A 241 5.31 6.42 7.86
N VAL A 242 6.43 5.71 7.67
CA VAL A 242 7.55 6.22 6.87
C VAL A 242 7.67 5.38 5.61
N SER A 243 7.54 6.04 4.47
CA SER A 243 7.58 5.43 3.15
C SER A 243 9.01 5.38 2.58
N HIS A 244 9.30 4.32 1.84
CA HIS A 244 10.57 3.89 1.25
C HIS A 244 11.58 3.29 2.23
N GLY A 245 12.12 4.11 3.14
CA GLY A 245 13.07 3.69 4.17
C GLY A 245 14.49 3.37 3.68
N PHE A 246 14.99 4.11 2.69
CA PHE A 246 16.33 3.89 2.14
C PHE A 246 17.45 4.08 3.17
N ALA A 247 17.37 5.10 4.02
CA ALA A 247 18.34 5.29 5.09
C ALA A 247 18.39 4.12 6.08
N LEU A 248 17.25 3.48 6.36
CA LEU A 248 17.21 2.32 7.24
C LEU A 248 17.93 1.11 6.62
N SER A 249 17.74 0.88 5.32
CA SER A 249 18.47 -0.16 4.58
C SER A 249 19.96 0.12 4.45
N ASP A 250 20.34 1.38 4.27
CA ASP A 250 21.73 1.82 4.13
C ASP A 250 22.48 1.89 5.48
N ALA A 251 21.76 1.90 6.60
CA ALA A 251 22.34 2.12 7.92
C ALA A 251 23.25 0.97 8.38
N GLU A 252 24.34 1.33 9.05
CA GLU A 252 25.20 0.41 9.78
C GLU A 252 24.39 -0.38 10.82
N PRO A 253 24.76 -1.64 11.13
CA PRO A 253 23.94 -2.54 11.96
C PRO A 253 23.46 -1.95 13.29
N GLU A 254 24.33 -1.23 14.01
CA GLU A 254 23.99 -0.62 15.30
C GLU A 254 22.98 0.53 15.16
N VAL A 255 23.15 1.38 14.13
CA VAL A 255 22.20 2.47 13.84
C VAL A 255 20.86 1.87 13.41
N ARG A 256 20.89 0.87 12.52
CA ARG A 256 19.69 0.19 12.05
C ARG A 256 18.90 -0.44 13.20
N ALA A 257 19.56 -1.16 14.10
CA ALA A 257 18.92 -1.75 15.28
C ALA A 257 18.26 -0.68 16.16
N ARG A 258 18.98 0.41 16.47
CA ARG A 258 18.43 1.54 17.25
C ARG A 258 17.20 2.16 16.58
N LEU A 259 17.22 2.35 15.26
CA LEU A 259 16.09 2.89 14.51
C LEU A 259 14.90 1.93 14.55
N ILE A 260 15.12 0.63 14.36
CA ILE A 260 14.05 -0.39 14.45
C ILE A 260 13.40 -0.38 15.83
N ASP A 261 14.19 -0.35 16.91
CA ASP A 261 13.67 -0.25 18.28
C ASP A 261 12.87 1.05 18.50
N GLY A 262 13.38 2.16 17.94
CA GLY A 262 12.70 3.46 17.98
C GLY A 262 11.33 3.43 17.29
N LEU A 263 11.27 2.86 16.08
CA LEU A 263 10.06 2.67 15.29
C LEU A 263 9.05 1.79 16.04
N ALA A 264 9.51 0.65 16.56
CA ALA A 264 8.67 -0.29 17.33
C ALA A 264 8.07 0.39 18.57
N GLY A 265 8.91 1.07 19.37
CA GLY A 265 8.47 1.77 20.58
C GLY A 265 7.55 2.97 20.32
N ALA A 266 7.59 3.56 19.12
CA ALA A 266 6.67 4.63 18.72
C ALA A 266 5.44 4.11 17.96
N GLY A 267 5.37 2.82 17.65
CA GLY A 267 4.30 2.22 16.85
C GLY A 267 4.26 2.75 15.41
N ILE A 268 5.42 3.04 14.82
CA ILE A 268 5.53 3.56 13.45
C ILE A 268 5.57 2.39 12.46
N GLY A 269 4.78 2.48 11.39
CA GLY A 269 4.82 1.54 10.27
C GLY A 269 5.79 1.95 9.16
N LEU A 270 6.18 1.01 8.31
CA LEU A 270 6.97 1.27 7.11
C LEU A 270 6.21 0.86 5.86
N ALA A 271 6.34 1.63 4.79
CA ALA A 271 5.92 1.19 3.45
C ALA A 271 7.15 1.14 2.54
N THR A 272 7.30 0.08 1.74
CA THR A 272 8.43 -0.06 0.81
C THR A 272 8.02 -0.55 -0.57
N ILE A 273 8.75 -0.09 -1.56
CA ILE A 273 8.54 -0.42 -2.97
C ILE A 273 9.38 -1.63 -3.43
N ALA A 274 10.11 -2.24 -2.47
CA ALA A 274 11.11 -3.28 -2.69
C ALA A 274 12.15 -2.90 -3.77
N PRO A 275 12.87 -1.76 -3.62
CA PRO A 275 13.83 -1.32 -4.62
C PRO A 275 15.03 -2.26 -4.66
N ALA A 276 15.50 -2.58 -5.87
CA ALA A 276 16.68 -3.42 -6.04
C ALA A 276 17.90 -2.85 -5.30
N GLY A 277 18.54 -3.70 -4.48
CA GLY A 277 19.73 -3.35 -3.71
C GLY A 277 19.50 -2.55 -2.42
N ARG A 278 18.26 -2.16 -2.10
CA ARG A 278 17.90 -1.41 -0.86
C ARG A 278 16.58 -1.90 -0.27
N LEU A 279 16.49 -3.20 -0.12
CA LEU A 279 15.33 -3.83 0.50
C LEU A 279 15.34 -3.59 2.01
N LEU A 280 14.16 -3.46 2.58
CA LEU A 280 14.02 -3.42 4.04
C LEU A 280 14.36 -4.81 4.62
N PRO A 281 15.02 -4.88 5.80
CA PRO A 281 15.31 -6.15 6.48
C PRO A 281 14.03 -6.71 7.14
N LEU A 282 13.17 -7.36 6.35
CA LEU A 282 11.85 -7.81 6.85
C LEU A 282 11.95 -8.74 8.06
N ALA A 283 13.00 -9.57 8.16
CA ALA A 283 13.20 -10.45 9.31
C ALA A 283 13.35 -9.65 10.62
N ASP A 284 14.24 -8.66 10.62
CA ASP A 284 14.51 -7.81 11.79
C ASP A 284 13.28 -6.97 12.17
N LEU A 285 12.61 -6.39 11.16
CA LEU A 285 11.41 -5.59 11.35
C LEU A 285 10.24 -6.40 11.90
N TYR A 286 10.03 -7.61 11.36
CA TYR A 286 9.00 -8.52 11.83
C TYR A 286 9.27 -8.98 13.26
N ALA A 287 10.51 -9.34 13.58
CA ALA A 287 10.92 -9.74 14.93
C ALA A 287 10.72 -8.61 15.96
N ALA A 288 10.95 -7.36 15.57
CA ALA A 288 10.72 -6.18 16.40
C ALA A 288 9.24 -5.75 16.48
N GLY A 289 8.35 -6.37 15.69
CA GLY A 289 6.93 -6.02 15.65
C GLY A 289 6.60 -4.74 14.88
N VAL A 290 7.53 -4.24 14.06
CA VAL A 290 7.33 -3.08 13.16
C VAL A 290 6.50 -3.54 11.96
N PRO A 291 5.28 -3.01 11.75
CA PRO A 291 4.48 -3.41 10.60
C PRO A 291 5.07 -2.84 9.31
N VAL A 292 5.12 -3.67 8.27
CA VAL A 292 5.63 -3.29 6.95
C VAL A 292 4.55 -3.54 5.91
N ALA A 293 4.36 -2.58 5.02
CA ALA A 293 3.54 -2.68 3.83
C ALA A 293 4.42 -2.72 2.58
N LEU A 294 3.98 -3.50 1.59
CA LEU A 294 4.49 -3.40 0.23
C LEU A 294 3.61 -2.45 -0.58
N GLY A 295 4.21 -1.66 -1.45
CA GLY A 295 3.47 -0.78 -2.36
C GLY A 295 4.11 -0.68 -3.73
N ASN A 296 3.29 -0.27 -4.71
CA ASN A 296 3.76 -0.15 -6.08
C ASN A 296 4.46 1.16 -6.41
N ASP A 297 4.23 2.21 -5.62
CA ASP A 297 4.58 3.59 -5.95
C ASP A 297 3.80 4.09 -7.18
N GLY A 298 4.40 4.97 -7.96
CA GLY A 298 3.97 5.26 -9.32
C GLY A 298 3.89 4.00 -10.20
N VAL A 299 2.76 3.82 -10.89
CA VAL A 299 2.55 2.76 -11.89
C VAL A 299 2.46 3.37 -13.28
N ARG A 300 3.50 3.11 -14.09
CA ARG A 300 3.67 3.65 -15.45
C ARG A 300 3.35 5.13 -15.49
N ASP A 301 4.23 5.95 -14.96
CA ASP A 301 4.04 7.40 -14.87
C ASP A 301 5.30 8.16 -15.31
N LEU A 302 5.29 9.47 -15.11
CA LEU A 302 6.42 10.34 -15.42
C LEU A 302 7.61 10.16 -14.47
N TRP A 303 7.45 9.43 -13.36
CA TRP A 303 8.50 9.12 -12.40
C TRP A 303 9.21 7.81 -12.72
N SER A 304 8.45 6.79 -13.14
CA SER A 304 8.91 5.43 -13.35
C SER A 304 8.10 4.74 -14.46
N PRO A 305 8.77 4.11 -15.43
CA PRO A 305 8.09 3.31 -16.45
C PRO A 305 7.60 1.95 -15.90
N TYR A 306 8.03 1.58 -14.69
CA TYR A 306 7.73 0.27 -14.09
C TYR A 306 6.40 0.28 -13.34
N GLY A 307 6.06 -0.90 -12.81
CA GLY A 307 4.84 -1.11 -12.04
C GLY A 307 3.73 -1.71 -12.89
N THR A 308 3.04 -2.66 -12.27
CA THR A 308 1.88 -3.36 -12.82
C THR A 308 0.65 -3.16 -11.93
N GLY A 309 0.80 -2.59 -10.73
CA GLY A 309 -0.24 -2.63 -9.70
C GLY A 309 -0.34 -3.98 -8.99
N ASP A 310 0.62 -4.89 -9.22
CA ASP A 310 0.69 -6.21 -8.61
C ASP A 310 1.49 -6.16 -7.29
N VAL A 311 0.81 -6.29 -6.15
CA VAL A 311 1.46 -6.35 -4.83
C VAL A 311 2.15 -7.70 -4.58
N LEU A 312 1.66 -8.79 -5.18
CA LEU A 312 2.31 -10.11 -5.10
C LEU A 312 3.65 -10.10 -5.85
N GLU A 313 3.73 -9.38 -6.97
CA GLU A 313 4.99 -9.14 -7.69
C GLU A 313 5.99 -8.35 -6.82
N ARG A 314 5.50 -7.40 -6.00
CA ARG A 314 6.33 -6.70 -5.01
C ARG A 314 6.81 -7.64 -3.91
N ALA A 315 5.96 -8.57 -3.45
CA ALA A 315 6.36 -9.60 -2.49
C ALA A 315 7.44 -10.51 -3.06
N LEU A 316 7.30 -10.94 -4.31
CA LEU A 316 8.32 -11.71 -5.02
C LEU A 316 9.65 -10.95 -5.06
N ARG A 317 9.64 -9.68 -5.48
CA ARG A 317 10.86 -8.84 -5.55
C ARG A 317 11.52 -8.68 -4.19
N GLN A 318 10.73 -8.46 -3.14
CA GLN A 318 11.21 -8.33 -1.78
C GLN A 318 11.85 -9.64 -1.26
N ALA A 319 11.18 -10.78 -1.47
CA ALA A 319 11.69 -12.08 -1.06
C ALA A 319 12.95 -12.46 -1.85
N GLN A 320 12.87 -12.42 -3.18
CA GLN A 320 13.95 -12.82 -4.08
C GLN A 320 15.18 -11.92 -3.93
N GLY A 321 14.99 -10.60 -3.96
CA GLY A 321 16.11 -9.67 -3.82
C GLY A 321 16.71 -9.67 -2.41
N GLY A 322 15.95 -10.09 -1.40
CA GLY A 322 16.40 -10.25 -0.01
C GLY A 322 17.14 -11.57 0.23
N GLY A 323 17.22 -12.45 -0.78
CA GLY A 323 17.86 -13.76 -0.65
C GLY A 323 17.06 -14.75 0.21
N ALA A 324 15.74 -14.57 0.34
CA ALA A 324 14.89 -15.49 1.08
C ALA A 324 14.84 -16.86 0.36
N VAL A 325 15.14 -17.92 1.11
CA VAL A 325 15.12 -19.32 0.60
C VAL A 325 14.16 -20.19 1.40
N ARG A 326 13.99 -19.92 2.70
CA ARG A 326 13.07 -20.68 3.55
C ARG A 326 11.65 -20.17 3.36
N ASP A 327 10.68 -21.08 3.36
CA ASP A 327 9.27 -20.75 3.18
C ASP A 327 8.81 -19.63 4.13
N GLU A 328 9.19 -19.68 5.41
CA GLU A 328 8.82 -18.63 6.38
C GLU A 328 9.38 -17.25 6.02
N ASP A 329 10.56 -17.17 5.40
CA ASP A 329 11.17 -15.90 5.02
C ASP A 329 10.49 -15.34 3.76
N ILE A 330 10.06 -16.20 2.85
CA ILE A 330 9.28 -15.85 1.67
C ILE A 330 7.87 -15.38 2.10
N GLU A 331 7.24 -16.10 3.03
CA GLU A 331 5.92 -15.79 3.56
C GLU A 331 5.88 -14.46 4.33
N ARG A 332 7.00 -13.98 4.90
CA ARG A 332 7.07 -12.61 5.46
C ARG A 332 6.81 -11.53 4.41
N ALA A 333 7.23 -11.74 3.15
CA ALA A 333 6.91 -10.81 2.08
C ALA A 333 5.41 -10.82 1.73
N LEU A 334 4.78 -12.01 1.74
CA LEU A 334 3.32 -12.13 1.58
C LEU A 334 2.57 -11.47 2.74
N HIS A 335 3.08 -11.62 3.97
CA HIS A 335 2.52 -10.95 5.14
C HIS A 335 2.57 -9.43 4.94
N ALA A 336 3.68 -8.87 4.45
CA ALA A 336 3.78 -7.44 4.14
C ALA A 336 2.82 -6.99 3.01
N ALA A 337 2.48 -7.87 2.06
CA ALA A 337 1.47 -7.64 1.02
C ALA A 337 0.00 -7.75 1.52
N THR A 338 -0.23 -8.30 2.72
CA THR A 338 -1.56 -8.60 3.27
C THR A 338 -1.72 -7.99 4.67
N TYR A 339 -1.53 -8.78 5.73
CA TYR A 339 -1.72 -8.39 7.13
C TYR A 339 -0.85 -7.21 7.57
N GLY A 340 0.42 -7.19 7.15
CA GLY A 340 1.36 -6.11 7.41
C GLY A 340 0.90 -4.82 6.74
N GLY A 341 0.54 -4.89 5.45
CA GLY A 341 -0.05 -3.78 4.71
C GLY A 341 -1.32 -3.24 5.37
N ALA A 342 -2.24 -4.13 5.72
CA ALA A 342 -3.47 -3.79 6.42
C ALA A 342 -3.21 -3.07 7.75
N ARG A 343 -2.23 -3.53 8.52
CA ARG A 343 -1.86 -2.90 9.81
C ARG A 343 -1.23 -1.52 9.61
N VAL A 344 -0.37 -1.32 8.60
CA VAL A 344 0.22 -0.01 8.29
C VAL A 344 -0.85 0.99 7.86
N VAL A 345 -1.79 0.57 7.01
CA VAL A 345 -2.81 1.49 6.49
C VAL A 345 -4.02 1.63 7.42
N GLY A 346 -4.19 0.75 8.39
CA GLY A 346 -5.38 0.70 9.27
C GLY A 346 -6.61 0.14 8.56
N PHE A 347 -6.43 -0.91 7.76
CA PHE A 347 -7.50 -1.64 7.09
C PHE A 347 -7.95 -2.84 7.94
N ASP A 348 -8.83 -2.56 8.90
CA ASP A 348 -9.20 -3.51 9.95
C ASP A 348 -10.03 -4.70 9.47
N GLY A 349 -9.85 -5.85 10.13
CA GLY A 349 -10.63 -7.06 9.90
C GLY A 349 -10.25 -7.83 8.64
N LEU A 350 -9.08 -7.59 8.06
CA LEU A 350 -8.54 -8.44 7.00
C LEU A 350 -8.01 -9.76 7.59
N GLY A 351 -8.59 -10.88 7.17
CA GLY A 351 -8.14 -12.20 7.60
C GLY A 351 -8.95 -13.35 7.01
N LEU A 352 -8.76 -14.55 7.57
CA LEU A 352 -9.34 -15.82 7.10
C LEU A 352 -10.19 -16.53 8.17
N SER A 353 -10.55 -15.83 9.25
CA SER A 353 -11.29 -16.36 10.39
C SER A 353 -12.74 -15.86 10.41
N GLU A 354 -13.60 -16.52 11.18
CA GLU A 354 -14.97 -16.05 11.41
C GLU A 354 -14.98 -14.60 11.94
N GLY A 355 -15.85 -13.76 11.37
CA GLY A 355 -15.95 -12.33 11.66
C GLY A 355 -15.11 -11.44 10.75
N ASP A 356 -14.06 -11.97 10.12
CA ASP A 356 -13.20 -11.20 9.21
C ASP A 356 -13.96 -10.75 7.96
N ARG A 357 -13.45 -9.71 7.30
CA ARG A 357 -13.92 -9.27 5.99
C ARG A 357 -13.75 -10.40 5.00
N ALA A 358 -14.77 -10.61 4.17
CA ALA A 358 -14.69 -11.53 3.04
C ALA A 358 -13.97 -10.86 1.84
N ASP A 359 -12.72 -10.48 2.07
CA ASP A 359 -11.78 -9.97 1.08
C ASP A 359 -10.71 -11.04 0.85
N LEU A 360 -10.89 -11.86 -0.19
CA LEU A 360 -10.16 -13.11 -0.38
C LEU A 360 -9.58 -13.20 -1.80
N VAL A 361 -8.41 -13.84 -1.92
CA VAL A 361 -7.79 -14.16 -3.21
C VAL A 361 -7.53 -15.66 -3.26
N VAL A 362 -8.02 -16.30 -4.32
CA VAL A 362 -7.70 -17.70 -4.63
C VAL A 362 -6.57 -17.71 -5.65
N ILE A 363 -5.51 -18.46 -5.35
CA ILE A 363 -4.26 -18.51 -6.11
C ILE A 363 -3.93 -19.96 -6.46
N ASP A 364 -3.60 -20.23 -7.72
CA ASP A 364 -3.15 -21.56 -8.17
C ASP A 364 -1.73 -21.86 -7.66
N ALA A 365 -1.64 -22.16 -6.37
CA ALA A 365 -0.43 -22.53 -5.64
C ALA A 365 -0.79 -23.51 -4.51
N ARG A 366 0.17 -24.36 -4.13
CA ARG A 366 0.02 -25.35 -3.06
C ARG A 366 0.19 -24.74 -1.68
N ASN A 367 1.01 -23.69 -1.56
CA ASN A 367 1.25 -22.97 -0.31
C ASN A 367 1.63 -21.50 -0.57
N ALA A 368 1.74 -20.72 0.51
CA ALA A 368 2.00 -19.29 0.44
C ALA A 368 3.39 -18.95 -0.12
N ALA A 369 4.43 -19.72 0.22
CA ALA A 369 5.77 -19.54 -0.34
C ALA A 369 5.78 -19.75 -1.87
N GLU A 370 5.11 -20.79 -2.37
CA GLU A 370 4.94 -21.02 -3.82
C GLU A 370 4.17 -19.89 -4.49
N ALA A 371 3.10 -19.38 -3.87
CA ALA A 371 2.33 -18.27 -4.42
C ALA A 371 3.20 -17.03 -4.65
N VAL A 372 4.09 -16.70 -3.71
CA VAL A 372 5.05 -15.61 -3.87
C VAL A 372 6.11 -15.95 -4.91
N ALA A 373 6.72 -17.12 -4.84
CA ALA A 373 7.84 -17.50 -5.70
C ALA A 373 7.44 -17.64 -7.19
N ALA A 374 6.23 -18.13 -7.46
CA ALA A 374 5.70 -18.31 -8.82
C ALA A 374 4.92 -17.10 -9.32
N CYS A 375 4.33 -16.30 -8.42
CA CYS A 375 3.49 -15.12 -8.73
C CYS A 375 2.46 -15.38 -9.85
N PRO A 376 1.60 -16.42 -9.74
CA PRO A 376 0.67 -16.76 -10.80
C PRO A 376 -0.49 -15.75 -10.92
N PRO A 377 -1.28 -15.80 -12.00
CA PRO A 377 -2.56 -15.12 -12.10
C PRO A 377 -3.51 -15.51 -10.95
N ARG A 378 -4.47 -14.63 -10.63
CA ARG A 378 -5.43 -14.85 -9.55
C ARG A 378 -6.66 -15.51 -10.13
N ASP A 379 -6.97 -16.69 -9.64
CA ASP A 379 -8.11 -17.47 -10.13
C ASP A 379 -9.43 -16.81 -9.77
N LEU A 380 -9.53 -16.28 -8.55
CA LEU A 380 -10.72 -15.63 -8.04
C LEU A 380 -10.33 -14.51 -7.07
N VAL A 381 -10.99 -13.36 -7.18
CA VAL A 381 -10.89 -12.27 -6.20
C VAL A 381 -12.28 -11.97 -5.66
N VAL A 382 -12.40 -11.93 -4.34
CA VAL A 382 -13.62 -11.60 -3.61
C VAL A 382 -13.36 -10.33 -2.81
N LYS A 383 -14.28 -9.36 -2.90
CA LYS A 383 -14.28 -8.13 -2.10
C LYS A 383 -15.63 -7.99 -1.42
N ALA A 384 -15.63 -7.88 -0.09
CA ALA A 384 -16.84 -7.81 0.73
C ALA A 384 -17.89 -8.86 0.31
N GLY A 385 -17.43 -10.10 0.11
CA GLY A 385 -18.25 -11.26 -0.26
C GLY A 385 -18.76 -11.30 -1.70
N ARG A 386 -18.43 -10.30 -2.53
CA ARG A 386 -18.74 -10.26 -3.95
C ARG A 386 -17.53 -10.73 -4.75
N VAL A 387 -17.75 -11.61 -5.72
CA VAL A 387 -16.72 -11.92 -6.73
C VAL A 387 -16.50 -10.70 -7.61
N VAL A 388 -15.26 -10.22 -7.70
CA VAL A 388 -14.87 -9.00 -8.43
C VAL A 388 -13.86 -9.24 -9.55
N ALA A 389 -13.19 -10.40 -9.57
CA ALA A 389 -12.35 -10.83 -10.68
C ALA A 389 -12.30 -12.37 -10.79
N ARG A 390 -12.05 -12.88 -12.00
CA ARG A 390 -11.85 -14.29 -12.32
C ARG A 390 -10.73 -14.46 -13.35
N GLY A 391 -9.83 -15.41 -13.13
CA GLY A 391 -8.77 -15.75 -14.10
C GLY A 391 -7.92 -14.55 -14.52
N GLY A 392 -7.65 -13.63 -13.61
CA GLY A 392 -6.90 -12.39 -13.90
C GLY A 392 -7.69 -11.29 -14.62
N GLU A 393 -9.01 -11.38 -14.73
CA GLU A 393 -9.86 -10.36 -15.37
C GLU A 393 -10.97 -9.86 -14.43
N PRO A 394 -11.30 -8.55 -14.40
CA PRO A 394 -12.41 -8.00 -13.60
C PRO A 394 -13.80 -8.49 -14.05
N VAL A 395 -14.76 -8.53 -13.12
CA VAL A 395 -16.18 -8.91 -13.36
C VAL A 395 -17.17 -7.76 -13.18
#